data_AF-A0A2J0KPY5-F1
#
_entry.id   AF-A0A2J0KPY5-F1
#
_cell.length_a   1.000
_cell.length_b   1.000
_cell.length_c   1.000
_cell.angle_alpha   90.00
_cell.angle_beta   90.00
_cell.angle_gamma   90.00
#
_symmetry.space_group_name_H-M   'P 1'
#
loop_
_entity.id
_entity.type
_entity.pdbx_description
1 polymer ?
#
loop_
_entity_poly.entity_id
_entity_poly.type
_entity_poly.pdbx_seq_one_letter_code
_entity_poly.pdbx_strand_id
1 'polypeptide(L)'
;MAQEPKEMPFETALKKLEGIVEGLENGDLSLEDALKQYEEGVRMADFCTQRLTEAEKKVEDLTKTNQGKFKTVPFEDAQGTSGKSKKKK
;
A
#
# COMPACT_ATOMS: atom_id res chain seq x y z
N MET A 1 -11.24 -8.63 19.64
CA MET A 1 -11.65 -7.57 18.69
C MET A 1 -10.49 -7.35 17.74
N ALA A 2 -10.57 -7.89 16.52
CA ALA A 2 -9.55 -7.72 15.50
C ALA A 2 -9.86 -6.41 14.76
N GLN A 3 -9.13 -5.36 15.09
CA GLN A 3 -9.27 -4.06 14.45
C GLN A 3 -8.50 -4.14 13.13
N GLU A 4 -9.21 -4.04 12.01
CA GLU A 4 -8.60 -4.02 10.68
C GLU A 4 -7.63 -2.82 10.58
N PRO A 5 -6.42 -2.99 10.00
CA PRO A 5 -5.36 -1.98 10.03
C PRO A 5 -5.65 -0.70 9.23
N LYS A 6 -6.83 -0.58 8.59
CA LYS A 6 -7.14 0.48 7.61
C LYS A 6 -7.13 1.90 8.19
N GLU A 7 -7.25 2.07 9.51
CA GLU A 7 -7.29 3.38 10.18
C GLU A 7 -6.10 3.65 11.12
N MET A 8 -5.06 2.83 11.10
CA MET A 8 -3.91 3.07 11.97
C MET A 8 -3.01 4.22 11.45
N PRO A 9 -2.54 5.14 12.31
CA PRO A 9 -1.51 6.11 11.94
C PRO A 9 -0.22 5.41 11.54
N PHE A 10 0.49 5.96 10.54
CA PHE A 10 1.75 5.38 10.06
C PHE A 10 2.77 5.18 11.19
N GLU A 11 2.97 6.19 12.04
CA GLU A 11 3.91 6.11 13.16
C GLU A 11 3.55 4.99 14.16
N THR A 12 2.25 4.73 14.35
CA THR A 12 1.80 3.64 15.23
C THR A 12 2.06 2.28 14.60
N ALA A 13 1.83 2.13 13.30
CA ALA A 13 2.12 0.89 12.58
C ALA A 13 3.63 0.61 12.53
N LEU A 14 4.45 1.65 12.31
CA LEU A 14 5.90 1.55 12.33
C LEU A 14 6.41 1.11 13.71
N LYS A 15 5.92 1.75 14.78
CA LYS A 15 6.31 1.38 16.15
C LYS A 15 5.93 -0.05 16.52
N LYS A 16 4.81 -0.55 16.00
CA LYS A 16 4.43 -1.96 16.17
C LYS A 16 5.37 -2.90 15.42
N LEU A 17 5.72 -2.56 14.19
CA LEU A 17 6.69 -3.32 13.40
C LEU A 17 8.06 -3.38 14.10
N GLU A 18 8.54 -2.26 14.62
CA GLU A 18 9.80 -2.20 15.39
C GLU A 18 9.76 -3.13 16.60
N GLY A 19 8.67 -3.12 17.36
CA GLY A 19 8.52 -4.03 18.52
C GLY A 19 8.46 -5.51 18.12
N ILE A 20 7.85 -5.84 16.96
CA ILE A 20 7.84 -7.20 16.42
C ILE A 20 9.26 -7.64 16.04
N VAL A 21 10.02 -6.78 15.35
CA VAL A 21 11.40 -7.07 14.95
C VAL A 21 12.29 -7.24 16.18
N GLU A 22 12.19 -6.35 17.17
CA GLU A 22 12.93 -6.47 18.42
C GLU A 22 12.60 -7.78 19.15
N GLY A 23 11.33 -8.21 19.16
CA GLY A 23 10.91 -9.50 19.70
C GLY A 23 11.55 -10.69 18.99
N LEU A 24 11.57 -10.67 17.65
CA LEU A 24 12.19 -11.70 16.82
C LEU A 24 13.72 -11.76 17.00
N GLU A 25 14.38 -10.61 17.17
CA GLU A 25 15.82 -10.51 17.37
C GLU A 25 16.27 -11.00 18.75
N ASN A 26 15.43 -10.85 19.78
CA ASN A 26 15.75 -11.32 21.13
C ASN A 26 15.85 -12.86 21.22
N GLY A 27 15.19 -13.61 20.32
CA GLY A 27 15.36 -15.05 20.21
C GLY A 27 14.80 -15.90 21.36
N ASP A 28 14.05 -15.29 22.30
CA ASP A 28 13.42 -15.98 23.45
C ASP A 28 12.05 -16.61 23.09
N LEU A 29 11.66 -16.56 21.82
CA LEU A 29 10.35 -17.01 21.34
C LEU A 29 10.36 -18.49 20.98
N SER A 30 9.22 -19.15 21.24
CA SER A 30 8.96 -20.47 20.66
C SER A 30 8.88 -20.37 19.14
N LEU A 31 9.11 -21.47 18.42
CA LEU A 31 8.98 -21.51 16.95
C LEU A 31 7.59 -21.05 16.48
N GLU A 32 6.54 -21.44 17.19
CA GLU A 32 5.17 -21.07 16.86
C GLU A 32 4.91 -19.57 17.06
N ASP A 33 5.46 -18.99 18.12
CA ASP A 33 5.33 -17.56 18.39
C ASP A 33 6.19 -16.72 17.44
N ALA A 34 7.40 -17.19 17.10
CA ALA A 34 8.25 -16.58 16.10
C ALA A 34 7.57 -16.54 14.72
N LEU A 35 6.89 -17.62 14.32
CA LEU A 35 6.13 -17.65 13.07
C LEU A 35 4.95 -16.66 13.08
N LYS A 36 4.20 -16.58 14.18
CA LYS A 36 3.11 -15.61 14.32
C LYS A 36 3.61 -14.17 14.25
N GLN A 37 4.69 -13.86 14.98
CA GLN A 37 5.30 -12.54 14.96
C GLN A 37 5.83 -12.18 13.59
N TYR A 38 6.47 -13.14 12.89
CA TYR A 38 6.93 -12.93 11.53
C TYR A 38 5.76 -12.62 10.57
N GLU A 39 4.67 -13.39 10.61
CA GLU A 39 3.49 -13.13 9.78
C GLU A 39 2.88 -11.74 10.06
N GLU A 40 2.79 -11.36 11.34
CA GLU A 40 2.30 -10.04 11.73
C GLU A 40 3.25 -8.92 11.28
N GLY A 41 4.55 -9.13 11.40
CA GLY A 41 5.59 -8.22 10.94
C GLY A 41 5.52 -7.99 9.43
N VAL A 42 5.35 -9.04 8.64
CA VAL A 42 5.17 -8.94 7.18
C VAL A 42 3.93 -8.12 6.84
N ARG A 43 2.80 -8.34 7.53
CA ARG A 43 1.58 -7.56 7.31
C ARG A 43 1.76 -6.08 7.69
N MET A 44 2.48 -5.79 8.77
CA MET A 44 2.75 -4.41 9.16
C MET A 44 3.72 -3.71 8.20
N ALA A 45 4.73 -4.42 7.70
CA ALA A 45 5.66 -3.90 6.71
C ALA A 45 4.95 -3.56 5.39
N ASP A 46 4.06 -4.43 4.94
CA ASP A 46 3.23 -4.18 3.75
C ASP A 46 2.32 -2.97 3.96
N PHE A 47 1.66 -2.86 5.12
CA PHE A 47 0.85 -1.69 5.46
C PHE A 47 1.65 -0.39 5.44
N CYS A 48 2.84 -0.37 6.06
CA CYS A 48 3.72 0.80 6.05
C CYS A 48 4.11 1.19 4.63
N THR A 49 4.46 0.21 3.81
CA THR A 49 4.82 0.41 2.40
C THR A 49 3.66 1.02 1.62
N GLN A 50 2.45 0.49 1.74
CA GLN A 50 1.27 1.04 1.07
C GLN A 50 1.02 2.49 1.46
N ARG A 51 1.14 2.84 2.75
CA ARG A 51 0.95 4.21 3.23
C ARG A 51 2.00 5.17 2.68
N LEU A 52 3.24 4.73 2.55
CA LEU A 52 4.31 5.53 1.93
C LEU A 52 4.05 5.71 0.43
N THR A 53 3.65 4.65 -0.29
CA THR A 53 3.29 4.73 -1.71
C THR A 53 2.14 5.69 -1.96
N GLU A 54 1.10 5.68 -1.11
CA GLU A 54 0.00 6.64 -1.20
C GLU A 54 0.45 8.09 -0.95
N ALA A 55 1.38 8.29 -0.01
CA ALA A 55 1.94 9.61 0.26
C ALA A 55 2.81 10.10 -0.92
N GLU A 56 3.67 9.24 -1.46
CA GLU A 56 4.48 9.53 -2.65
C GLU A 56 3.61 9.95 -3.84
N LYS A 57 2.54 9.19 -4.11
CA LYS A 57 1.61 9.51 -5.20
C LYS A 57 0.95 10.88 -5.00
N LYS A 58 0.54 11.22 -3.78
CA LYS A 58 -0.04 12.54 -3.47
C LYS A 58 0.98 13.66 -3.69
N VAL A 59 2.24 13.45 -3.29
CA VAL A 59 3.32 14.43 -3.53
C VAL A 59 3.60 14.59 -5.02
N GLU A 60 3.60 13.49 -5.78
CA GLU A 60 3.77 13.50 -7.23
C GLU A 60 2.63 14.27 -7.91
N ASP A 61 1.38 14.02 -7.54
CA ASP A 61 0.20 14.73 -8.06
C ASP A 61 0.25 16.23 -7.74
N LEU A 62 0.66 16.61 -6.52
CA LEU A 62 0.85 18.01 -6.13
C LEU A 62 1.98 18.69 -6.91
N THR A 63 3.09 17.97 -7.15
CA THR A 63 4.24 18.47 -7.92
C THR A 63 3.89 18.64 -9.39
N LYS A 64 3.16 17.67 -9.98
CA LYS A 64 2.58 17.75 -11.33
C LYS A 64 1.62 18.94 -11.48
N THR A 65 0.93 19.32 -10.41
CA THR A 65 0.02 20.48 -10.39
C THR A 65 0.77 21.82 -10.33
N ASN A 66 1.96 21.86 -9.70
CA ASN A 66 2.73 23.10 -9.51
C ASN A 66 3.62 23.48 -10.72
N GLN A 67 3.92 22.55 -11.62
CA GLN A 67 4.72 22.76 -12.83
C GLN A 67 3.87 22.57 -14.10
N GLY A 68 3.14 23.61 -14.49
CA GLY A 68 2.17 23.65 -15.60
C GLY A 68 2.42 22.70 -16.79
N LYS A 69 1.38 21.90 -17.10
CA LYS A 69 1.26 20.80 -18.09
C LYS A 69 1.76 19.48 -17.48
N PHE A 70 0.91 18.46 -17.31
CA PHE A 70 0.60 17.50 -18.38
C PHE A 70 -0.78 16.84 -18.28
N LYS A 71 -1.26 16.40 -19.46
CA LYS A 71 -2.47 15.62 -19.73
C LYS A 71 -2.35 14.20 -19.15
N THR A 72 -3.35 13.77 -18.39
CA THR A 72 -3.63 12.34 -18.21
C THR A 72 -4.67 11.93 -19.26
N VAL A 73 -4.35 10.94 -20.09
CA VAL A 73 -5.38 10.21 -20.84
C VAL A 73 -5.89 9.05 -19.99
N PRO A 74 -7.19 8.71 -20.03
CA PRO A 74 -7.72 7.56 -19.33
C PRO A 74 -7.00 6.30 -19.81
N PHE A 75 -6.59 5.45 -18.87
CA PHE A 75 -6.22 4.09 -19.19
C PHE A 75 -7.52 3.34 -19.52
N GLU A 76 -7.80 3.16 -20.81
CA GLU A 76 -8.85 2.24 -21.26
C GLU A 76 -8.40 0.82 -20.96
N ASP A 77 -9.01 0.20 -19.95
CA ASP A 77 -9.01 -1.24 -19.78
C ASP A 77 -9.56 -1.85 -21.08
N ALA A 78 -8.67 -2.42 -21.89
CA ALA A 78 -9.02 -3.19 -23.06
C ALA A 78 -9.64 -4.53 -22.65
N GLN A 79 -10.80 -4.48 -21.99
CA GLN A 79 -11.73 -5.61 -21.92
C GLN A 79 -12.88 -5.31 -22.88
N GLY A 80 -12.97 -6.15 -23.91
CA GLY A 80 -13.78 -5.90 -25.09
C GLY A 80 -15.26 -5.74 -24.79
N THR A 81 -15.82 -4.63 -25.26
CA THR A 81 -17.24 -4.56 -25.62
C THR A 81 -17.33 -4.42 -27.13
N SER A 82 -17.83 -5.48 -27.77
CA SER A 82 -18.20 -5.50 -29.18
C SER A 82 -19.23 -4.40 -29.45
N GLY A 83 -18.87 -3.45 -30.30
CA GLY A 83 -19.72 -2.30 -30.57
C GLY A 83 -19.39 -1.56 -31.86
N LYS A 84 -18.97 -2.25 -32.93
CA LYS A 84 -18.85 -1.61 -34.26
C LYS A 84 -20.24 -1.46 -34.91
N SER A 85 -20.99 -0.44 -34.47
CA SER A 85 -22.01 0.19 -35.32
C SER A 85 -21.38 1.27 -36.18
N LYS A 86 -21.39 1.02 -37.49
CA LYS A 86 -21.78 1.95 -38.58
C LYS A 86 -21.07 3.33 -38.60
N LYS A 87 -20.18 3.60 -39.56
CA LYS A 87 -20.45 3.89 -41.00
C LYS A 87 -20.50 5.40 -41.27
N LYS A 88 -19.61 5.82 -42.20
CA LYS A 88 -19.71 7.00 -43.09
C LYS A 88 -19.57 8.36 -42.38
N LYS A 89 -18.97 9.39 -42.98
CA LYS A 89 -18.75 9.74 -44.38
C LYS A 89 -17.56 10.69 -44.44
#